data_AF-A0A2I0PE71-F1
#
_entry.id   AF-A0A2I0PE71-F1
#
_cell.length_a   1.000
_cell.length_b   1.000
_cell.length_c   1.000
_cell.angle_alpha   90.00
_cell.angle_beta   90.00
_cell.angle_gamma   90.00
#
_symmetry.space_group_name_H-M   'P 1'
#
loop_
_entity.id
_entity.type
_entity.pdbx_description
1 polymer ?
#
loop_
_entity_poly.entity_id
_entity_poly.type
_entity_poly.pdbx_seq_one_letter_code
_entity_poly.pdbx_strand_id
1 'polypeptide(L)'
;VGTEVKGHLSGQTLVALHKSGVKEGRVVGAEGAIPFIENLNDAAIKRFQEQVEIVNIMESEDLGAIKAKINELKAKDPGAFAADAIVVEVKEAAGGAEVAAAGANPQFLEIEKRLDKIEKNIEFVDAEIAQRVGRKIGRDIGILYGLMAGVIVFMILLFLYAKLMTMV
;
A
#
# COMPACT_ATOMS: atom_id res chain seq x y z
N VAL A 1 -3.89 -14.75 -2.06
CA VAL A 1 -4.88 -14.32 -1.04
C VAL A 1 -4.97 -12.81 -1.06
N GLY A 2 -6.09 -12.24 -0.63
CA GLY A 2 -6.31 -10.80 -0.68
C GLY A 2 -6.88 -10.32 -2.01
N THR A 3 -7.33 -9.07 -2.00
CA THR A 3 -7.87 -8.39 -3.18
C THR A 3 -6.75 -8.10 -4.19
N GLU A 4 -7.01 -8.39 -5.47
CA GLU A 4 -6.04 -8.18 -6.55
C GLU A 4 -5.73 -6.69 -6.75
N VAL A 5 -4.47 -6.38 -7.05
CA VAL A 5 -4.04 -5.00 -7.30
C VAL A 5 -4.43 -4.60 -8.71
N LYS A 6 -5.30 -3.61 -8.85
CA LYS A 6 -5.75 -3.12 -10.17
C LYS A 6 -4.56 -2.57 -10.97
N GLY A 7 -4.49 -2.95 -12.24
CA GLY A 7 -3.42 -2.57 -13.18
C GLY A 7 -2.14 -3.41 -13.05
N HIS A 8 -1.67 -3.68 -11.83
CA HIS A 8 -0.47 -4.49 -11.60
C HIS A 8 -0.74 -5.99 -11.73
N LEU A 9 -1.94 -6.44 -11.34
CA LEU A 9 -2.38 -7.84 -11.43
C LEU A 9 -1.32 -8.81 -10.89
N SER A 10 -0.79 -8.51 -9.70
CA SER A 10 0.37 -9.19 -9.12
C SER A 10 0.09 -10.67 -8.86
N GLY A 11 -1.11 -11.02 -8.38
CA GLY A 11 -1.51 -12.40 -8.16
C GLY A 11 -1.56 -13.21 -9.46
N GLN A 12 -2.21 -12.66 -10.49
CA GLN A 12 -2.24 -13.23 -11.84
C GLN A 12 -0.83 -13.42 -12.41
N THR A 13 0.03 -12.40 -12.29
CA THR A 13 1.40 -12.43 -12.81
C THR A 13 2.24 -13.50 -12.12
N LEU A 14 2.09 -13.69 -10.81
CA LEU A 14 2.79 -14.73 -10.07
C LEU A 14 2.34 -16.14 -10.49
N VAL A 15 1.04 -16.33 -10.74
CA VAL A 15 0.50 -17.59 -11.27
C VAL A 15 1.03 -17.88 -12.67
N ALA A 16 1.12 -16.86 -13.52
CA ALA A 16 1.67 -16.96 -14.87
C ALA A 16 3.18 -17.30 -14.84
N LEU A 17 3.95 -16.68 -13.94
CA LEU A 17 5.37 -16.98 -13.73
C LEU A 17 5.60 -18.44 -13.39
N HIS A 18 4.79 -19.00 -12.49
CA HIS A 18 4.92 -20.40 -12.10
C HIS A 18 4.56 -21.37 -13.23
N LYS A 19 3.52 -21.08 -14.02
CA LYS A 19 3.06 -21.97 -15.11
C LYS A 19 3.88 -21.87 -16.38
N SER A 20 4.28 -20.67 -16.77
CA SER A 20 4.79 -20.37 -18.10
C SER A 20 6.20 -19.77 -18.11
N GLY A 21 6.72 -19.40 -16.93
CA GLY A 21 8.06 -18.83 -16.79
C GLY A 21 8.20 -17.46 -17.42
N VAL A 22 9.43 -17.14 -17.81
CA VAL A 22 9.79 -15.87 -18.47
C VAL A 22 10.34 -16.11 -19.87
N LYS A 23 10.14 -15.13 -20.74
CA LYS A 23 10.74 -15.05 -22.07
C LYS A 23 11.28 -13.64 -22.25
N GLU A 24 12.58 -13.51 -22.51
CA GLU A 24 13.26 -12.20 -22.67
C GLU A 24 13.03 -11.26 -21.48
N GLY A 25 13.05 -11.82 -20.26
CA GLY A 25 12.76 -11.09 -19.01
C GLY A 25 11.28 -10.85 -18.75
N ARG A 26 10.37 -11.06 -19.71
CA ARG A 26 8.92 -10.88 -19.52
C ARG A 26 8.23 -12.17 -19.05
N VAL A 27 7.35 -12.08 -18.07
CA VAL A 27 6.49 -13.20 -17.66
C VAL A 27 5.50 -13.54 -18.76
N VAL A 28 5.53 -14.79 -19.23
CA VAL A 28 4.66 -15.25 -20.31
C VAL A 28 3.24 -15.43 -19.79
N GLY A 29 2.27 -14.77 -20.40
CA GLY A 29 0.85 -14.85 -20.02
C GLY A 29 0.43 -13.92 -18.88
N ALA A 30 1.30 -13.02 -18.44
CA ALA A 30 0.96 -12.00 -17.46
C ALA A 30 0.20 -10.82 -18.11
N GLU A 31 -0.90 -10.41 -17.50
CA GLU A 31 -1.73 -9.27 -17.92
C GLU A 31 -1.38 -7.97 -17.19
N GLY A 32 -0.44 -8.02 -16.24
CA GLY A 32 0.05 -6.86 -15.51
C GLY A 32 0.69 -5.80 -16.42
N ALA A 33 0.70 -4.56 -15.97
CA ALA A 33 1.23 -3.43 -16.72
C ALA A 33 2.73 -3.55 -17.08
N ILE A 34 3.54 -4.08 -16.16
CA ILE A 34 5.01 -4.24 -16.33
C ILE A 34 5.45 -5.60 -15.75
N PRO A 35 5.20 -6.73 -16.44
CA PRO A 35 5.50 -8.04 -15.90
C PRO A 35 6.89 -8.50 -16.36
N PHE A 36 7.94 -7.79 -15.92
CA PHE A 36 9.34 -8.12 -16.22
C PHE A 36 10.09 -8.56 -14.97
N ILE A 37 11.16 -9.33 -15.18
CA ILE A 37 12.07 -9.83 -14.16
C ILE A 37 13.47 -9.81 -14.76
N GLU A 38 14.23 -8.74 -14.48
CA GLU A 38 15.59 -8.56 -15.01
C GLU A 38 16.68 -9.20 -14.13
N ASN A 39 16.39 -9.39 -12.84
CA ASN A 39 17.40 -9.79 -11.83
C ASN A 39 17.45 -11.30 -11.54
N LEU A 40 16.61 -12.11 -12.18
CA LEU A 40 16.59 -13.57 -11.97
C LEU A 40 17.11 -14.31 -13.20
N ASN A 41 17.94 -15.33 -12.95
CA ASN A 41 18.36 -16.25 -13.98
C ASN A 41 17.30 -17.34 -14.23
N ASP A 42 17.31 -17.92 -15.43
CA ASP A 42 16.37 -18.99 -15.80
C ASP A 42 16.45 -20.21 -14.86
N ALA A 43 17.62 -20.46 -14.27
CA ALA A 43 17.83 -21.55 -13.31
C ALA A 43 17.06 -21.32 -12.00
N ALA A 44 17.04 -20.09 -11.47
CA ALA A 44 16.28 -19.75 -10.27
C ALA A 44 14.77 -19.81 -10.53
N ILE A 45 14.33 -19.43 -11.73
CA ILE A 45 12.92 -19.49 -12.10
C ILE A 45 12.46 -20.95 -12.20
N LYS A 46 13.24 -21.83 -12.84
CA LYS A 46 12.94 -23.27 -12.85
C LYS A 46 12.94 -23.87 -11.46
N ARG A 47 13.91 -23.51 -10.62
CA ARG A 47 13.95 -23.93 -9.22
C ARG A 47 12.67 -23.51 -8.48
N PHE A 48 12.23 -22.27 -8.67
CA PHE A 48 10.99 -21.78 -8.07
C PHE A 48 9.78 -22.61 -8.54
N GLN A 49 9.68 -22.89 -9.85
CA GLN A 49 8.59 -23.69 -10.42
C GLN A 49 8.52 -25.12 -9.83
N GLU A 50 9.68 -25.74 -9.62
CA GLU A 50 9.78 -27.09 -9.05
C GLU A 50 9.61 -27.12 -7.53
N GLN A 51 10.01 -26.05 -6.84
CA GLN A 51 10.05 -26.01 -5.37
C GLN A 51 8.71 -25.68 -4.74
N VAL A 52 7.87 -24.85 -5.38
CA VAL A 52 6.61 -24.39 -4.78
C VAL A 52 5.40 -24.85 -5.57
N GLU A 53 4.30 -25.07 -4.87
CA GLU A 53 2.97 -25.23 -5.45
C GLU A 53 2.14 -23.98 -5.16
N ILE A 54 1.57 -23.36 -6.19
CA ILE A 54 0.72 -22.17 -6.02
C ILE A 54 -0.73 -22.58 -5.76
N VAL A 55 -1.20 -22.29 -4.55
CA VAL A 55 -2.62 -22.38 -4.19
C VAL A 55 -3.28 -21.02 -4.32
N ASN A 56 -4.13 -20.87 -5.33
CA ASN A 56 -4.85 -19.64 -5.59
C ASN A 56 -6.12 -19.53 -4.72
N ILE A 57 -6.06 -18.66 -3.70
CA ILE A 57 -7.19 -18.22 -2.86
C ILE A 57 -7.35 -16.69 -2.95
N MET A 58 -7.20 -16.13 -4.15
CA MET A 58 -7.39 -14.69 -4.41
C MET A 58 -8.83 -14.26 -4.15
N GLU A 59 -9.03 -12.97 -3.86
CA GLU A 59 -10.33 -12.37 -3.49
C GLU A 59 -10.94 -12.91 -2.19
N SER A 60 -10.21 -13.74 -1.45
CA SER A 60 -10.57 -14.15 -0.10
C SER A 60 -9.74 -13.36 0.91
N GLU A 61 -10.43 -12.62 1.79
CA GLU A 61 -9.85 -11.94 2.96
C GLU A 61 -10.29 -12.59 4.28
N ASP A 62 -11.01 -13.71 4.21
CA ASP A 62 -11.47 -14.42 5.39
C ASP A 62 -10.33 -15.19 6.06
N LEU A 63 -9.99 -14.74 7.27
CA LEU A 63 -8.98 -15.38 8.13
C LEU A 63 -9.31 -16.85 8.43
N GLY A 64 -10.58 -17.24 8.47
CA GLY A 64 -11.01 -18.62 8.69
C GLY A 64 -10.60 -19.54 7.54
N ALA A 65 -11.01 -19.20 6.32
CA ALA A 65 -10.65 -19.93 5.10
C ALA A 65 -9.13 -20.01 4.88
N ILE A 66 -8.40 -18.93 5.15
CA ILE A 66 -6.94 -18.87 5.02
C ILE A 66 -6.27 -19.83 6.00
N LYS A 67 -6.67 -19.80 7.28
CA LYS A 67 -6.13 -20.70 8.31
C LYS A 67 -6.43 -22.16 8.01
N ALA A 68 -7.64 -22.46 7.53
CA ALA A 68 -8.01 -23.82 7.13
C ALA A 68 -7.12 -24.33 6.00
N LYS A 69 -6.87 -23.51 4.97
CA LYS A 69 -5.98 -23.88 3.85
C LYS A 69 -4.52 -24.00 4.27
N ILE A 70 -4.02 -23.14 5.16
CA ILE A 70 -2.67 -23.28 5.73
C ILE A 70 -2.54 -24.61 6.49
N ASN A 71 -3.53 -24.99 7.29
CA ASN A 71 -3.49 -26.25 8.04
C ASN A 71 -3.57 -27.48 7.11
N GLU A 72 -4.33 -27.41 6.02
CA GLU A 72 -4.35 -28.46 5.00
C GLU A 72 -2.96 -28.63 4.36
N LEU A 73 -2.28 -27.52 4.03
CA LEU A 73 -0.95 -27.55 3.42
C LEU A 73 0.14 -28.02 4.39
N LYS A 74 0.05 -27.64 5.67
CA LYS A 74 0.93 -28.18 6.72
C LYS A 74 0.81 -29.69 6.87
N ALA A 75 -0.38 -30.25 6.67
CA ALA A 75 -0.59 -31.70 6.73
C ALA A 75 -0.04 -32.44 5.49
N LYS A 76 0.19 -31.72 4.39
CA LYS A 76 0.74 -32.25 3.13
C LYS A 76 2.21 -31.88 2.94
N ASP A 77 2.93 -31.56 4.01
CA ASP A 77 4.33 -31.14 3.94
C ASP A 77 5.21 -32.24 3.32
N PRO A 78 5.74 -32.04 2.09
CA PRO A 78 6.62 -33.01 1.43
C PRO A 78 8.06 -32.96 1.98
N GLY A 79 8.33 -32.09 2.97
CA GLY A 79 9.65 -31.85 3.52
C GLY A 79 10.43 -30.80 2.72
N ALA A 80 11.65 -30.51 3.16
CA ALA A 80 12.53 -29.56 2.47
C ALA A 80 12.86 -30.04 1.06
N PHE A 81 12.79 -29.13 0.09
CA PHE A 81 13.19 -29.43 -1.28
C PHE A 81 14.65 -29.88 -1.33
N ALA A 82 14.91 -31.02 -1.96
CA ALA A 82 16.19 -31.72 -1.94
C ALA A 82 17.23 -31.08 -2.87
N ALA A 83 17.54 -29.81 -2.66
CA ALA A 83 18.65 -29.15 -3.33
C ALA A 83 19.15 -27.94 -2.53
N ASP A 84 20.41 -27.58 -2.78
CA ASP A 84 21.10 -26.53 -2.03
C ASP A 84 20.40 -25.16 -2.17
N ALA A 85 20.61 -24.32 -1.15
CA ALA A 85 20.09 -22.96 -1.13
C ALA A 85 20.74 -22.14 -2.26
N ILE A 86 19.93 -21.61 -3.17
CA ILE A 86 20.40 -20.68 -4.21
C ILE A 86 20.36 -19.28 -3.63
N VAL A 87 21.54 -18.67 -3.48
CA VAL A 87 21.66 -17.24 -3.17
C VAL A 87 21.53 -16.48 -4.49
N VAL A 88 20.39 -15.82 -4.68
CA VAL A 88 20.22 -14.87 -5.77
C VAL A 88 20.67 -13.52 -5.25
N GLU A 89 21.80 -13.03 -5.74
CA GLU A 89 22.19 -11.65 -5.53
C GLU A 89 21.25 -10.75 -6.33
N VAL A 90 20.25 -10.21 -5.66
CA VAL A 90 19.44 -9.12 -6.20
C VAL A 90 20.37 -7.91 -6.20
N LYS A 91 20.91 -7.56 -7.37
CA LYS A 91 21.46 -6.22 -7.54
C LYS A 91 20.30 -5.28 -7.27
N GLU A 92 20.42 -4.43 -6.25
CA GLU A 92 19.64 -3.20 -6.21
C GLU A 92 20.08 -2.35 -7.40
N ALA A 93 19.64 -2.71 -8.60
CA ALA A 93 19.23 -1.69 -9.53
C ALA A 93 18.09 -0.98 -8.77
N ALA A 94 18.39 0.20 -8.23
CA ALA A 94 17.44 1.08 -7.59
C ALA A 94 16.06 0.87 -8.21
N GLY A 95 15.06 0.49 -7.40
CA GLY A 95 13.72 0.06 -7.81
C GLY A 95 12.99 1.08 -8.69
N GLY A 96 13.45 1.18 -9.94
CA GLY A 96 13.17 2.24 -10.89
C GLY A 96 13.65 1.90 -12.31
N ALA A 97 14.32 0.76 -12.52
CA ALA A 97 14.74 0.32 -13.85
C ALA A 97 13.56 -0.18 -14.72
N GLU A 98 12.50 -0.72 -14.13
CA GLU A 98 11.36 -1.23 -14.92
C GLU A 98 10.28 -0.18 -15.23
N VAL A 99 10.28 0.96 -14.54
CA VAL A 99 9.59 2.17 -15.06
C VAL A 99 10.27 2.66 -16.34
N ALA A 100 11.58 2.40 -16.50
CA ALA A 100 12.36 2.87 -17.64
C ALA A 100 12.21 2.03 -18.93
N ALA A 101 11.85 0.74 -18.87
CA ALA A 101 11.69 -0.09 -20.06
C ALA A 101 10.37 0.20 -20.83
N ALA A 102 9.31 0.60 -20.12
CA ALA A 102 8.13 1.21 -20.75
C ALA A 102 8.41 2.66 -21.23
N GLY A 103 9.44 3.29 -20.66
CA GLY A 103 9.99 4.59 -21.05
C GLY A 103 10.80 4.61 -22.37
N ALA A 104 10.95 3.48 -23.08
CA ALA A 104 11.65 3.42 -24.36
C ALA A 104 10.91 4.12 -25.52
N ASN A 105 9.67 4.59 -25.30
CA ASN A 105 9.00 5.50 -26.22
C ASN A 105 9.09 6.95 -25.69
N PRO A 106 9.68 7.90 -26.44
CA PRO A 106 9.84 9.28 -25.99
C PRO A 106 8.52 9.98 -25.61
N GLN A 107 7.39 9.48 -26.13
CA GLN A 107 6.05 9.93 -25.78
C GLN A 107 5.66 9.61 -24.31
N PHE A 108 6.09 8.47 -23.76
CA PHE A 108 5.75 8.05 -22.40
C PHE A 108 6.56 8.80 -21.35
N LEU A 109 7.84 9.09 -21.63
CA LEU A 109 8.68 9.90 -20.74
C LEU A 109 8.15 11.33 -20.56
N GLU A 110 7.50 11.88 -21.59
CA GLU A 110 6.83 13.18 -21.48
C GLU A 110 5.54 13.08 -20.63
N ILE A 111 4.82 11.96 -20.73
CA ILE A 111 3.61 11.70 -19.93
C ILE A 111 3.99 11.52 -18.45
N GLU A 112 5.06 10.82 -18.14
CA GLU A 112 5.58 10.67 -16.77
C GLU A 112 5.97 12.02 -16.16
N LYS A 113 6.72 12.85 -16.88
CA LYS A 113 7.05 14.20 -16.42
C LYS A 113 5.81 15.07 -16.18
N ARG A 114 4.74 14.86 -16.96
CA ARG A 114 3.45 15.54 -16.74
C ARG A 114 2.73 14.97 -15.52
N LEU A 115 2.78 13.66 -15.29
CA LEU A 115 2.24 13.01 -14.10
C LEU A 115 2.94 13.49 -12.83
N ASP A 116 4.27 13.51 -12.79
CA ASP A 116 5.05 14.03 -11.65
C ASP A 116 4.68 15.48 -11.32
N LYS A 117 4.49 16.29 -12.37
CA LYS A 117 4.06 17.69 -12.20
C LYS A 117 2.64 17.77 -11.63
N ILE A 118 1.74 16.89 -12.05
CA ILE A 118 0.38 16.82 -11.52
C ILE A 118 0.40 16.36 -10.06
N GLU A 119 1.16 15.32 -9.73
CA GLU A 119 1.28 14.79 -8.37
C GLU A 119 1.82 15.86 -7.41
N LYS A 120 2.88 16.57 -7.80
CA LYS A 120 3.40 17.69 -7.01
C LYS A 120 2.37 18.81 -6.78
N ASN A 121 1.53 19.09 -7.78
CA ASN A 121 0.46 20.07 -7.62
C ASN A 121 -0.66 19.54 -6.71
N ILE A 122 -0.99 18.25 -6.79
CA ILE A 122 -1.98 17.61 -5.89
C ILE A 122 -1.47 17.66 -4.46
N GLU A 123 -0.21 17.28 -4.21
CA GLU A 123 0.39 17.32 -2.89
C GLU A 123 0.36 18.75 -2.30
N PHE A 124 0.66 19.76 -3.12
CA PHE A 124 0.56 21.16 -2.70
C PHE A 124 -0.88 21.58 -2.38
N VAL A 125 -1.85 21.19 -3.21
CA VAL A 125 -3.27 21.51 -2.99
C VAL A 125 -3.82 20.78 -1.76
N ASP A 126 -3.44 19.52 -1.54
CA ASP A 126 -3.82 18.76 -0.36
C ASP A 126 -3.25 19.38 0.92
N ALA A 127 -1.99 19.83 0.89
CA ALA A 127 -1.40 20.59 1.99
C ALA A 127 -2.17 21.90 2.26
N GLU A 128 -2.56 22.64 1.22
CA GLU A 128 -3.35 23.87 1.36
C GLU A 128 -4.75 23.60 1.93
N ILE A 129 -5.42 22.54 1.45
CA ILE A 129 -6.74 22.11 1.93
C ILE A 129 -6.65 21.70 3.39
N ALA A 130 -5.66 20.87 3.77
CA ALA A 130 -5.45 20.42 5.14
C ALA A 130 -5.27 21.62 6.09
N GLN A 131 -4.46 22.62 5.69
CA GLN A 131 -4.26 23.82 6.50
C GLN A 131 -5.53 24.70 6.58
N ARG A 132 -6.32 24.77 5.51
CA ARG A 132 -7.58 25.51 5.49
C ARG A 132 -8.64 24.84 6.37
N VAL A 133 -8.76 23.53 6.28
CA VAL A 133 -9.68 22.72 7.10
C VAL A 133 -9.28 22.78 8.56
N GLY A 134 -7.99 22.61 8.87
CA GLY A 134 -7.45 22.74 10.23
C GLY A 134 -7.76 24.11 10.86
N ARG A 135 -7.60 25.20 10.11
CA ARG A 135 -7.96 26.55 10.61
C ARG A 135 -9.46 26.73 10.86
N LYS A 136 -10.33 26.18 9.98
CA LYS A 136 -11.78 26.26 10.18
C LYS A 136 -12.21 25.47 11.42
N ILE A 137 -11.77 24.22 11.52
CA ILE A 137 -12.09 23.34 12.64
C ILE A 137 -11.56 23.93 13.96
N GLY A 138 -10.29 24.37 14.00
CA GLY A 138 -9.70 24.97 15.19
C GLY A 138 -10.42 26.24 15.66
N ARG A 139 -10.88 27.09 14.73
CA ARG A 139 -11.65 28.29 15.07
C ARG A 139 -13.03 27.94 15.60
N ASP A 140 -13.76 27.05 14.94
CA ASP A 140 -15.13 26.72 15.32
C ASP A 140 -15.16 26.02 16.70
N ILE A 141 -14.21 25.11 16.93
CA ILE A 141 -13.99 24.47 18.23
C ILE A 141 -13.58 25.51 19.30
N GLY A 142 -12.66 26.41 18.97
CA GLY A 142 -12.18 27.45 19.90
C GLY A 142 -13.29 28.41 20.34
N ILE A 143 -14.16 28.85 19.41
CA ILE A 143 -15.30 29.72 19.72
C ILE A 143 -16.28 29.00 20.64
N LEU A 144 -16.59 27.72 20.34
CA LEU A 144 -17.52 26.93 21.14
C LEU A 144 -17.03 26.75 22.60
N TYR A 145 -15.77 26.34 22.78
CA TYR A 145 -15.21 26.16 24.11
C TYR A 145 -15.01 27.49 24.85
N GLY A 146 -14.64 28.56 24.14
CA GLY A 146 -14.52 29.89 24.71
C GLY A 146 -15.84 30.41 25.28
N LEU A 147 -16.95 30.20 24.56
CA LEU A 147 -18.28 30.60 25.02
C LEU A 147 -18.71 29.77 26.24
N MET A 148 -18.53 28.44 26.19
CA MET A 148 -18.82 27.56 27.33
C MET A 148 -18.04 27.95 28.59
N ALA A 149 -16.74 28.17 28.47
CA ALA A 149 -15.90 28.60 29.59
C ALA A 149 -16.34 29.97 30.12
N GLY A 150 -16.64 30.93 29.24
CA GLY A 150 -17.13 32.25 29.62
C GLY A 150 -18.42 32.20 30.43
N VAL A 151 -19.39 31.38 30.02
CA VAL A 151 -20.66 31.20 30.74
C VAL A 151 -20.43 30.55 32.12
N ILE A 152 -19.55 29.56 32.21
CA ILE A 152 -19.20 28.92 33.49
C ILE A 152 -18.57 29.92 34.44
N VAL A 153 -17.58 30.70 33.97
CA VAL A 153 -16.93 31.74 34.79
C VAL A 153 -17.94 32.80 35.23
N PHE A 154 -18.85 33.21 34.34
CA PHE A 154 -19.90 34.17 34.66
C PHE A 154 -20.85 33.65 35.76
N MET A 155 -21.27 32.38 35.69
CA MET A 155 -22.09 31.74 36.72
C MET A 155 -21.38 31.70 38.07
N ILE A 156 -20.09 31.39 38.09
CA ILE A 156 -19.27 31.39 39.31
C ILE A 156 -19.20 32.79 39.92
N LEU A 157 -19.01 33.83 39.09
CA LEU A 157 -18.97 35.22 39.55
C LEU A 157 -20.30 35.67 40.14
N LEU A 158 -21.44 35.31 39.53
CA LEU A 158 -22.76 35.60 40.08
C LEU A 158 -22.98 34.93 41.44
N PHE A 159 -22.56 33.66 41.57
CA PHE A 159 -22.65 32.93 42.83
C PHE A 159 -21.79 33.57 43.93
N LEU A 160 -20.56 33.96 43.60
CA LEU A 160 -19.66 34.66 44.52
C LEU A 160 -20.22 36.03 44.92
N TYR A 161 -20.75 36.78 43.96
CA TYR A 161 -21.36 38.09 44.22
C TYR A 161 -22.58 37.98 45.15
N ALA A 162 -23.48 37.03 44.89
CA ALA A 162 -24.64 36.78 45.74
C ALA A 162 -24.20 36.42 47.18
N LYS A 163 -23.20 35.55 47.33
CA LYS A 163 -22.66 35.17 48.64
C LYS A 163 -22.01 36.35 49.38
N LEU A 164 -21.33 37.23 48.66
CA LEU A 164 -20.71 38.44 49.23
C LEU A 164 -21.79 39.42 49.70
N MET A 165 -22.83 39.64 48.91
CA MET A 165 -23.97 40.49 49.29
C MET A 165 -24.75 39.97 50.51
N THR A 166 -24.77 38.65 50.74
CA THR A 166 -25.37 38.08 51.96
C THR A 166 -24.47 38.13 53.19
N MET A 167 -23.17 38.44 53.02
CA MET A 167 -22.20 38.56 54.11
C MET A 167 -21.95 40.01 54.58
N VAL A 168 -22.42 41.00 53.80
CA VAL A 168 -22.40 42.43 54.13
C VAL A 168 -23.75 42.82 54.73
#